data_AF-A0A538F3V4-F1
#
_entry.id   AF-A0A538F3V4-F1
#
_cell.length_a   1.000
_cell.length_b   1.000
_cell.length_c   1.000
_cell.angle_alpha   90.00
_cell.angle_beta   90.00
_cell.angle_gamma   90.00
#
_symmetry.space_group_name_H-M   'P 1'
#
loop_
_entity.id
_entity.type
_entity.pdbx_description
1 polymer ?
#
loop_
_entity_poly.entity_id
_entity_poly.type
_entity_poly.pdbx_seq_one_letter_code
_entity_poly.pdbx_strand_id
1 'polypeptide(L)'
;MTVQAEAHAAHPPEAHQSSRVDARTLGMFLFIASEVMLFGSFFTAYFFVRVSAHTHWPTAGHELPVFVAGINTIILVSSSFTMHWALQAIKRGNRAGLQAGLTLTFLLGLTFLLTQIREYSRLGFAPYTDAFGTIFYCLTGLHGAHVFVGLTLLLAATIRSYRGHYTADAHWGVEIPGIYWHFVDVMWIVVYTTVYIL
;
A
#
# COMPACT_ATOMS: atom_id res chain seq x y z
N MET A 1 1.19 64.32 -25.16
CA MET A 1 1.23 63.83 -23.77
C MET A 1 0.85 62.35 -23.81
N THR A 2 1.83 61.49 -24.06
CA THR A 2 1.66 60.05 -24.29
C THR A 2 2.42 59.31 -23.20
N VAL A 3 1.75 58.94 -22.12
CA VAL A 3 2.26 57.94 -21.19
C VAL A 3 1.05 57.17 -20.65
N GLN A 4 0.67 56.08 -21.32
CA GLN A 4 -0.35 55.17 -20.80
C GLN A 4 0.09 53.72 -21.00
N ALA A 5 0.61 53.16 -19.91
CA ALA A 5 0.29 51.83 -19.40
C ALA A 5 0.56 50.59 -20.28
N GLU A 6 1.82 50.34 -20.64
CA GLU A 6 2.23 49.06 -21.26
C GLU A 6 3.21 48.24 -20.40
N ALA A 7 3.12 48.31 -19.07
CA ALA A 7 4.15 47.70 -18.18
C ALA A 7 3.64 46.69 -17.13
N HIS A 8 2.48 46.03 -17.32
CA HIS A 8 1.98 45.03 -16.36
C HIS A 8 1.46 43.74 -17.01
N ALA A 9 2.12 43.26 -18.06
CA ALA A 9 1.89 41.92 -18.63
C ALA A 9 3.13 41.01 -18.48
N ALA A 10 3.90 41.18 -17.41
CA ALA A 10 4.96 40.23 -17.08
C ALA A 10 4.30 38.92 -16.65
N HIS A 11 4.38 37.91 -17.52
CA HIS A 11 4.09 36.53 -17.13
C HIS A 11 4.87 36.21 -15.84
N PRO A 12 4.26 35.52 -14.86
CA PRO A 12 5.01 35.08 -13.69
C PRO A 12 6.24 34.30 -14.15
N PRO A 13 7.41 34.53 -13.55
CA PRO A 13 8.65 33.87 -13.95
C PRO A 13 8.44 32.36 -13.99
N GLU A 14 9.01 31.69 -14.99
CA GLU A 14 8.94 30.23 -15.07
C GLU A 14 9.42 29.63 -13.74
N ALA A 15 8.57 28.81 -13.13
CA ALA A 15 8.88 28.19 -11.85
C ALA A 15 10.14 27.35 -12.00
N HIS A 16 11.26 27.81 -11.46
CA HIS A 16 12.50 27.07 -11.46
C HIS A 16 12.30 25.76 -10.68
N GLN A 17 12.28 24.62 -11.39
CA GLN A 17 12.31 23.31 -10.75
C GLN A 17 13.69 23.11 -10.11
N SER A 18 13.79 23.34 -8.79
CA SER A 18 15.05 23.15 -8.06
C SER A 18 15.31 21.67 -7.72
N SER A 19 14.28 20.83 -7.75
CA SER A 19 14.36 19.40 -7.45
C SER A 19 14.55 18.59 -8.73
N ARG A 20 15.51 17.65 -8.70
CA ARG A 20 15.68 16.62 -9.75
C ARG A 20 14.53 15.60 -9.78
N VAL A 21 13.67 15.59 -8.76
CA VAL A 21 12.56 14.64 -8.57
C VAL A 21 11.23 15.36 -8.73
N ASP A 22 10.30 14.74 -9.47
CA ASP A 22 8.93 15.24 -9.64
C ASP A 22 8.23 15.41 -8.28
N ALA A 23 7.51 16.51 -8.12
CA ALA A 23 6.86 16.88 -6.85
C ALA A 23 5.85 15.81 -6.38
N ARG A 24 5.18 15.10 -7.30
CA ARG A 24 4.19 14.07 -6.95
C ARG A 24 4.88 12.83 -6.39
N THR A 25 6.01 12.45 -6.99
CA THR A 25 6.85 11.34 -6.53
C THR A 25 7.48 11.65 -5.17
N LEU A 26 8.00 12.87 -4.98
CA LEU A 26 8.51 13.31 -3.68
C LEU A 26 7.41 13.29 -2.61
N GLY A 27 6.21 13.79 -2.94
CA GLY A 27 5.06 13.74 -2.04
C GLY A 27 4.69 12.32 -1.62
N MET A 28 4.68 11.38 -2.56
CA MET A 28 4.43 9.96 -2.26
C MET A 28 5.51 9.36 -1.34
N PHE A 29 6.78 9.68 -1.55
CA PHE A 29 7.85 9.20 -0.67
C PHE A 29 7.76 9.78 0.74
N LEU A 30 7.44 11.07 0.89
CA LEU A 30 7.24 11.67 2.21
C LEU A 30 6.04 11.06 2.93
N PHE A 31 4.95 10.79 2.21
CA PHE A 31 3.79 10.09 2.75
C PHE A 31 4.14 8.66 3.19
N ILE A 32 4.88 7.91 2.37
CA ILE A 32 5.35 6.56 2.76
C ILE A 32 6.26 6.63 3.98
N ALA A 33 7.14 7.63 4.07
CA ALA A 33 8.00 7.81 5.24
C ALA A 33 7.19 8.03 6.52
N SER A 34 6.10 8.82 6.48
CA SER A 34 5.22 8.97 7.63
C SER A 34 4.48 7.66 7.99
N GLU A 35 4.05 6.87 6.99
CA GLU A 35 3.41 5.58 7.24
C GLU A 35 4.40 4.56 7.83
N VAL A 36 5.65 4.55 7.40
CA VAL A 36 6.71 3.72 8.01
C VAL A 36 6.89 4.08 9.49
N MET A 37 6.86 5.37 9.85
CA MET A 37 6.93 5.79 11.25
C MET A 37 5.69 5.35 12.04
N LEU A 38 4.49 5.44 11.44
CA LEU A 38 3.26 4.96 12.05
C LEU A 38 3.36 3.46 12.36
N PHE A 39 3.66 2.63 11.37
CA PHE A 39 3.85 1.18 11.58
C PHE A 39 4.98 0.90 12.58
N GLY A 40 6.08 1.65 12.50
CA GLY A 40 7.21 1.54 13.42
C GLY A 40 6.77 1.67 14.88
N SER A 41 5.88 2.61 15.20
CA SER A 41 5.35 2.78 16.56
C SER A 41 4.56 1.56 17.06
N PHE A 42 3.74 0.94 16.20
CA PHE A 42 2.99 -0.27 16.54
C PHE A 42 3.91 -1.50 16.68
N PHE A 43 4.94 -1.62 15.84
CA PHE A 43 5.95 -2.67 16.00
C PHE A 43 6.74 -2.52 17.29
N THR A 44 7.14 -1.30 17.66
CA THR A 44 7.77 -1.04 18.95
C THR A 44 6.88 -1.47 20.10
N ALA A 45 5.58 -1.15 20.05
CA ALA A 45 4.62 -1.59 21.06
C ALA A 45 4.50 -3.13 21.10
N TYR A 46 4.44 -3.80 19.94
CA TYR A 46 4.43 -5.27 19.86
C TYR A 46 5.65 -5.90 20.51
N PHE A 47 6.86 -5.46 20.16
CA PHE A 47 8.08 -6.01 20.74
C PHE A 47 8.21 -5.70 22.22
N PHE A 48 7.78 -4.52 22.66
CA PHE A 48 7.76 -4.17 24.07
C PHE A 48 6.85 -5.10 24.87
N VAL A 49 5.60 -5.29 24.44
CA VAL A 49 4.65 -6.21 25.10
C VAL A 49 5.21 -7.63 25.11
N ARG A 50 5.71 -8.11 23.98
CA ARG A 50 6.28 -9.44 23.83
C ARG A 50 7.45 -9.69 24.79
N VAL A 51 8.41 -8.77 24.88
CA VAL A 51 9.56 -8.91 25.79
C VAL A 51 9.12 -8.77 27.25
N SER A 52 8.16 -7.89 27.54
CA SER A 52 7.65 -7.67 28.88
C SER A 52 6.76 -8.80 29.42
N ALA A 53 6.20 -9.65 28.56
CA ALA A 53 5.30 -10.71 28.98
C ALA A 53 5.99 -11.82 29.79
N HIS A 54 7.30 -12.06 29.59
CA HIS A 54 8.10 -13.12 30.26
C HIS A 54 7.50 -14.55 30.19
N THR A 55 6.47 -14.77 29.36
CA THR A 55 5.78 -16.04 29.13
C THR A 55 6.01 -16.53 27.71
N HIS A 56 5.49 -17.71 27.37
CA HIS A 56 5.40 -18.13 25.96
C HIS A 56 4.54 -17.13 25.18
N TRP A 57 4.95 -16.85 23.94
CA TRP A 57 4.33 -15.90 23.03
C TRP A 57 4.08 -16.62 21.70
N PRO A 58 2.84 -16.65 21.18
CA PRO A 58 1.60 -16.06 21.71
C PRO A 58 1.14 -16.67 23.04
N THR A 59 0.28 -15.95 23.77
CA THR A 59 -0.40 -16.44 24.99
C THR A 59 -1.15 -17.77 24.71
N ALA A 60 -1.22 -18.67 25.70
CA ALA A 60 -1.83 -20.00 25.51
C ALA A 60 -3.31 -19.86 25.08
N GLY A 61 -3.71 -20.59 24.04
CA GLY A 61 -5.07 -20.57 23.49
C GLY A 61 -5.22 -19.84 22.16
N HIS A 62 -4.17 -19.18 21.66
CA HIS A 62 -4.17 -18.54 20.34
C HIS A 62 -3.55 -19.45 19.28
N GLU A 63 -4.37 -20.09 18.46
CA GLU A 63 -3.92 -20.80 17.26
C GLU A 63 -3.97 -19.86 16.05
N LEU A 64 -2.81 -19.39 15.60
CA LEU A 64 -2.70 -18.59 14.39
C LEU A 64 -2.66 -19.50 13.15
N PRO A 65 -3.46 -19.24 12.11
CA PRO A 65 -3.47 -20.07 10.91
C PRO A 65 -2.31 -19.69 9.96
N VAL A 66 -1.08 -19.98 10.40
CA VAL A 66 0.17 -19.61 9.69
C VAL A 66 0.17 -20.04 8.22
N PHE A 67 -0.38 -21.21 7.91
CA PHE A 67 -0.46 -21.71 6.53
C PHE A 67 -1.36 -20.83 5.63
N VAL A 68 -2.54 -20.43 6.12
CA VAL A 68 -3.47 -19.59 5.36
C VAL A 68 -2.87 -18.20 5.17
N ALA A 69 -2.30 -17.62 6.23
CA ALA A 69 -1.58 -16.35 6.17
C ALA A 69 -0.37 -16.42 5.22
N GLY A 70 0.32 -17.57 5.14
CA GLY A 70 1.39 -17.82 4.18
C GLY A 70 0.91 -17.81 2.72
N ILE A 71 -0.21 -18.48 2.42
CA ILE A 71 -0.83 -18.43 1.08
C ILE A 71 -1.24 -17.00 0.72
N ASN A 72 -1.87 -16.28 1.65
CA ASN A 72 -2.25 -14.87 1.46
C ASN A 72 -1.03 -14.00 1.14
N THR A 73 0.09 -14.25 1.80
CA THR A 73 1.35 -13.54 1.55
C THR A 73 1.87 -13.83 0.14
N ILE A 74 1.81 -15.07 -0.34
CA ILE A 74 2.19 -15.44 -1.72
C ILE A 74 1.28 -14.73 -2.73
N ILE A 75 -0.03 -14.68 -2.48
CA ILE A 75 -1.01 -13.98 -3.33
C ILE A 75 -0.65 -12.50 -3.43
N LEU A 76 -0.38 -11.87 -2.29
CA LEU A 76 -0.06 -10.45 -2.22
C LEU A 76 1.25 -10.13 -2.93
N VAL A 77 2.31 -10.88 -2.67
CA VAL A 77 3.60 -10.74 -3.36
C VAL A 77 3.46 -10.95 -4.88
N SER A 78 2.65 -11.93 -5.29
CA SER A 78 2.32 -12.14 -6.70
C SER A 78 1.63 -10.92 -7.33
N SER A 79 0.76 -10.23 -6.57
CA SER A 79 0.09 -9.01 -7.01
C SER A 79 1.05 -7.85 -7.28
N SER A 80 2.14 -7.76 -6.50
CA SER A 80 3.22 -6.80 -6.78
C SER A 80 3.87 -7.05 -8.14
N PHE A 81 4.16 -8.31 -8.48
CA PHE A 81 4.73 -8.62 -9.80
C PHE A 81 3.79 -8.25 -10.95
N THR A 82 2.48 -8.48 -10.78
CA THR A 82 1.48 -8.11 -11.81
C THR A 82 1.33 -6.60 -11.93
N MET A 83 1.46 -5.86 -10.82
CA MET A 83 1.45 -4.39 -10.84
C MET A 83 2.68 -3.83 -11.58
N HIS A 84 3.85 -4.41 -11.32
CA HIS A 84 5.08 -4.03 -12.03
C HIS A 84 4.95 -4.32 -13.53
N TRP A 85 4.39 -5.49 -13.88
CA TRP A 85 4.13 -5.83 -15.28
C TRP A 85 3.17 -4.85 -15.95
N ALA A 86 2.11 -4.42 -15.27
CA ALA A 86 1.16 -3.42 -15.77
C ALA A 86 1.85 -2.08 -16.08
N LEU A 87 2.74 -1.62 -15.18
CA LEU A 87 3.50 -0.40 -15.35
C LEU A 87 4.50 -0.50 -16.52
N GLN A 88 5.20 -1.64 -16.67
CA GLN A 88 6.10 -1.84 -17.80
C GLN A 88 5.35 -1.95 -19.13
N ALA A 89 4.16 -2.54 -19.13
CA ALA A 89 3.33 -2.65 -20.32
C ALA A 89 2.92 -1.26 -20.86
N ILE A 90 2.47 -0.35 -19.98
CA ILE A 90 2.11 1.01 -20.44
C ILE A 90 3.32 1.83 -20.88
N LYS A 91 4.48 1.67 -20.23
CA LYS A 91 5.75 2.30 -20.66
C LYS A 91 6.16 1.86 -22.08
N ARG A 92 5.77 0.64 -22.49
CA ARG A 92 5.95 0.12 -23.87
C ARG A 92 4.79 0.44 -24.81
N GLY A 93 3.81 1.24 -24.38
CA GLY A 93 2.60 1.54 -25.15
C GLY A 93 1.58 0.41 -25.24
N ASN A 94 1.79 -0.72 -24.55
CA ASN A 94 0.87 -1.86 -24.54
C ASN A 94 -0.27 -1.64 -23.54
N ARG A 95 -1.39 -1.11 -24.03
CA ARG A 95 -2.61 -0.86 -23.22
C ARG A 95 -3.30 -2.14 -22.74
N ALA A 96 -3.30 -3.19 -23.54
CA ALA A 96 -3.92 -4.47 -23.15
C ALA A 96 -3.17 -5.11 -21.97
N GLY A 97 -1.83 -5.05 -21.99
CA GLY A 97 -1.00 -5.50 -20.87
C GLY A 97 -1.20 -4.68 -19.60
N LEU A 98 -1.38 -3.35 -19.72
CA LEU A 98 -1.73 -2.50 -18.58
C LEU A 98 -3.06 -2.94 -17.95
N GLN A 99 -4.11 -3.08 -18.77
CA GLN A 99 -5.45 -3.45 -18.31
C GLN A 99 -5.47 -4.83 -17.66
N ALA A 100 -4.81 -5.82 -18.28
CA ALA A 100 -4.69 -7.17 -17.74
C ALA A 100 -3.92 -7.20 -16.41
N GLY A 101 -2.78 -6.52 -16.35
CA GLY A 101 -1.96 -6.45 -15.14
C GLY A 101 -2.68 -5.76 -13.98
N LEU A 102 -3.30 -4.59 -14.21
CA LEU A 102 -4.06 -3.87 -13.18
C LEU A 102 -5.26 -4.67 -12.67
N THR A 103 -6.02 -5.29 -13.58
CA THR A 103 -7.17 -6.11 -13.20
C THR A 103 -6.73 -7.31 -12.36
N LEU A 104 -5.64 -7.97 -12.76
CA LEU A 104 -5.09 -9.10 -12.01
C LEU A 104 -4.60 -8.67 -10.62
N THR A 105 -3.86 -7.55 -10.52
CA THR A 105 -3.43 -7.00 -9.23
C THR A 105 -4.63 -6.71 -8.32
N PHE A 106 -5.67 -6.07 -8.86
CA PHE A 106 -6.88 -5.76 -8.09
C PHE A 106 -7.57 -7.03 -7.58
N LEU A 107 -7.73 -8.06 -8.42
CA LEU A 107 -8.36 -9.32 -8.02
C LEU A 107 -7.54 -10.07 -6.96
N LEU A 108 -6.21 -10.09 -7.08
CA LEU A 108 -5.33 -10.71 -6.09
C LEU A 108 -5.40 -9.97 -4.75
N GLY A 109 -5.33 -8.64 -4.77
CA GLY A 109 -5.46 -7.82 -3.55
C GLY A 109 -6.85 -7.94 -2.90
N LEU A 110 -7.92 -8.03 -3.70
CA LEU A 110 -9.27 -8.27 -3.19
C LEU A 110 -9.37 -9.66 -2.53
N THR A 111 -8.78 -10.68 -3.16
CA THR A 111 -8.72 -12.04 -2.60
C THR A 111 -8.00 -12.07 -1.27
N PHE A 112 -6.88 -11.35 -1.16
CA PHE A 112 -6.16 -11.16 0.09
C PHE A 112 -7.06 -10.56 1.18
N LEU A 113 -7.71 -9.42 0.88
CA LEU A 113 -8.53 -8.71 1.88
C LEU A 113 -9.74 -9.55 2.33
N LEU A 114 -10.41 -10.23 1.41
CA LEU A 114 -11.53 -11.12 1.73
C LEU A 114 -11.09 -12.31 2.58
N THR A 115 -9.92 -12.89 2.29
CA THR A 115 -9.38 -13.99 3.09
C THR A 115 -9.02 -13.51 4.50
N GLN A 116 -8.44 -12.32 4.64
CA GLN A 116 -8.13 -11.72 5.94
C GLN A 116 -9.39 -11.46 6.78
N ILE A 117 -10.45 -10.92 6.18
CA ILE A 117 -11.74 -10.73 6.87
C ILE A 117 -12.32 -12.07 7.33
N ARG A 118 -12.24 -13.09 6.47
CA ARG A 118 -12.72 -14.43 6.82
C ARG A 118 -11.90 -15.05 7.94
N GLU A 119 -10.60 -14.79 7.96
CA GLU A 119 -9.70 -15.21 9.04
C GLU A 119 -10.12 -14.58 10.37
N TYR A 120 -10.37 -13.26 10.39
CA TYR A 120 -10.86 -12.58 11.60
C TYR A 120 -12.16 -13.17 12.16
N SER A 121 -13.06 -13.65 11.30
CA SER A 121 -14.30 -14.31 11.74
C SER A 121 -14.10 -15.70 12.36
N ARG A 122 -12.92 -16.30 12.16
CA ARG A 122 -12.57 -17.64 12.64
C ARG A 122 -11.59 -17.62 13.82
N LEU A 123 -10.97 -16.47 14.09
CA LEU A 123 -10.12 -16.32 15.27
C LEU A 123 -10.97 -16.44 16.53
N GLY A 124 -10.53 -17.26 17.46
CA GLY A 124 -11.22 -17.53 18.74
C GLY A 124 -11.02 -16.44 19.80
N PHE A 125 -10.40 -15.30 19.44
CA PHE A 125 -10.07 -14.21 20.35
C PHE A 125 -10.51 -12.86 19.77
N ALA A 126 -10.75 -11.89 20.66
CA ALA A 126 -11.25 -10.56 20.31
C ALA A 126 -10.18 -9.51 20.61
N PRO A 127 -10.25 -8.30 20.03
CA PRO A 127 -9.25 -7.25 20.26
C PRO A 127 -9.14 -6.76 21.71
N TYR A 128 -10.02 -7.20 22.61
CA TYR A 128 -10.03 -6.84 24.03
C TYR A 128 -9.76 -8.03 24.96
N THR A 129 -9.41 -9.21 24.44
CA THR A 129 -9.18 -10.41 25.28
C THR A 129 -7.91 -10.29 26.11
N ASP A 130 -6.83 -9.84 25.49
CA ASP A 130 -5.51 -9.73 26.08
C ASP A 130 -4.62 -8.78 25.28
N ALA A 131 -3.42 -8.52 25.80
CA ALA A 131 -2.46 -7.63 25.16
C ALA A 131 -2.05 -8.14 23.76
N PHE A 132 -1.94 -9.48 23.59
CA PHE A 132 -1.66 -10.10 22.29
C PHE A 132 -2.79 -9.83 21.28
N GLY A 133 -4.05 -10.14 21.63
CA GLY A 133 -5.19 -9.88 20.75
C GLY A 133 -5.30 -8.41 20.36
N THR A 134 -5.12 -7.50 21.32
CA THR A 134 -5.15 -6.05 21.07
C THR A 134 -4.11 -5.64 20.03
N ILE A 135 -2.82 -5.98 20.24
CA ILE A 135 -1.76 -5.55 19.34
C ILE A 135 -1.82 -6.25 17.98
N PHE A 136 -2.26 -7.51 17.95
CA PHE A 136 -2.49 -8.28 16.73
C PHE A 136 -3.51 -7.58 15.83
N TYR A 137 -4.71 -7.28 16.35
CA TYR A 137 -5.78 -6.64 15.58
C TYR A 137 -5.43 -5.20 15.19
N CYS A 138 -4.69 -4.47 16.04
CA CYS A 138 -4.19 -3.14 15.71
C CYS A 138 -3.22 -3.16 14.53
N LEU A 139 -2.19 -4.02 14.54
CA LEU A 139 -1.20 -4.11 13.46
C LEU A 139 -1.82 -4.62 12.15
N THR A 140 -2.52 -5.75 12.23
CA THR A 140 -3.11 -6.41 11.04
C THR A 140 -4.32 -5.62 10.51
N GLY A 141 -5.09 -4.98 11.39
CA GLY A 141 -6.20 -4.09 11.01
C GLY A 141 -5.72 -2.78 10.37
N LEU A 142 -4.68 -2.14 10.92
CA LEU A 142 -4.06 -0.97 10.30
C LEU A 142 -3.57 -1.31 8.89
N HIS A 143 -2.89 -2.44 8.72
CA HIS A 143 -2.48 -2.92 7.42
C HIS A 143 -3.67 -3.21 6.49
N GLY A 144 -4.71 -3.89 6.98
CA GLY A 144 -5.93 -4.15 6.20
C GLY A 144 -6.61 -2.86 5.71
N ALA A 145 -6.62 -1.80 6.52
CA ALA A 145 -7.12 -0.49 6.13
C ALA A 145 -6.28 0.12 4.99
N HIS A 146 -4.94 -0.01 5.05
CA HIS A 146 -4.05 0.42 3.97
C HIS A 146 -4.28 -0.35 2.67
N VAL A 147 -4.44 -1.68 2.75
CA VAL A 147 -4.78 -2.51 1.59
C VAL A 147 -6.11 -2.07 0.98
N PHE A 148 -7.12 -1.77 1.79
CA PHE A 148 -8.41 -1.28 1.30
C PHE A 148 -8.29 0.07 0.57
N VAL A 149 -7.52 1.01 1.12
CA VAL A 149 -7.21 2.28 0.44
C VAL A 149 -6.47 2.02 -0.87
N GLY A 150 -5.48 1.14 -0.86
CA GLY A 150 -4.74 0.73 -2.06
C GLY A 150 -5.63 0.12 -3.12
N LEU A 151 -6.57 -0.74 -2.74
CA LEU A 151 -7.54 -1.35 -3.66
C LEU A 151 -8.46 -0.31 -4.28
N THR A 152 -8.85 0.71 -3.51
CA THR A 152 -9.64 1.83 -4.03
C THR A 152 -8.85 2.62 -5.08
N LEU A 153 -7.56 2.89 -4.84
CA LEU A 153 -6.68 3.54 -5.80
C LEU A 153 -6.45 2.69 -7.05
N LEU A 154 -6.24 1.37 -6.89
CA LEU A 154 -6.09 0.42 -7.99
C LEU A 154 -7.37 0.28 -8.81
N LEU A 155 -8.54 0.27 -8.17
CA LEU A 155 -9.83 0.23 -8.86
C LEU A 155 -10.00 1.50 -9.72
N ALA A 156 -9.72 2.67 -9.14
CA ALA A 156 -9.77 3.93 -9.85
C ALA A 156 -8.80 3.92 -11.06
N ALA A 157 -7.56 3.46 -10.87
CA ALA A 157 -6.59 3.31 -11.95
C ALA A 157 -7.06 2.32 -13.02
N THR A 158 -7.62 1.18 -12.62
CA THR A 158 -8.15 0.16 -13.54
C THR A 158 -9.27 0.75 -14.40
N ILE A 159 -10.27 1.40 -13.79
CA ILE A 159 -11.37 2.06 -14.52
C ILE A 159 -10.83 3.14 -15.48
N ARG A 160 -9.87 3.94 -15.02
CA ARG A 160 -9.24 5.00 -15.82
C ARG A 160 -8.47 4.43 -17.02
N SER A 161 -7.89 3.23 -16.87
CA SER A 161 -7.16 2.51 -17.93
C SER A 161 -8.09 2.02 -19.04
N TYR A 162 -9.29 1.53 -18.71
CA TYR A 162 -10.30 1.14 -19.69
C TYR A 162 -10.90 2.34 -20.44
N ARG A 163 -10.94 3.51 -19.79
CA ARG A 163 -11.32 4.77 -20.43
C ARG A 163 -10.21 5.40 -21.29
N GLY A 164 -9.03 4.78 -21.37
CA GLY A 164 -7.96 5.19 -22.29
C GLY A 164 -7.18 6.45 -21.88
N HIS A 165 -7.22 6.86 -20.61
CA HIS A 165 -6.55 8.10 -20.18
C HIS A 165 -5.05 7.97 -19.94
N TYR A 166 -4.47 6.77 -20.10
CA TYR A 166 -3.04 6.55 -19.92
C TYR A 166 -2.34 6.38 -21.26
N THR A 167 -1.16 6.98 -21.35
CA THR A 167 -0.22 6.87 -22.48
C THR A 167 1.17 6.53 -21.94
N ALA A 168 2.11 6.20 -22.83
CA ALA A 168 3.49 5.92 -22.45
C ALA A 168 4.16 7.10 -21.72
N ASP A 169 3.79 8.34 -22.03
CA ASP A 169 4.36 9.54 -21.40
C ASP A 169 3.52 10.04 -20.20
N ALA A 170 2.22 9.71 -20.16
CA ALA A 170 1.29 10.14 -19.11
C ALA A 170 0.68 8.93 -18.38
N HIS A 171 1.50 8.25 -17.58
CA HIS A 171 1.11 7.07 -16.78
C HIS A 171 1.31 7.28 -15.27
N TRP A 172 1.51 8.51 -14.81
CA TRP A 172 1.68 8.86 -13.39
C TRP A 172 0.53 8.37 -12.50
N GLY A 173 -0.70 8.35 -13.05
CA GLY A 173 -1.87 7.82 -12.35
C GLY A 173 -1.91 6.29 -12.21
N VAL A 174 -0.87 5.59 -12.67
CA VAL A 174 -0.61 4.15 -12.45
C VAL A 174 0.66 4.00 -11.61
N GLU A 175 1.69 4.78 -11.89
CA GLU A 175 2.99 4.71 -11.19
C GLU A 175 2.87 5.08 -9.70
N ILE A 176 2.20 6.19 -9.37
CA ILE A 176 2.07 6.65 -7.99
C ILE A 176 1.27 5.66 -7.11
N PRO A 177 0.07 5.19 -7.53
CA PRO A 177 -0.61 4.08 -6.83
C PRO A 177 0.21 2.79 -6.77
N GLY A 178 1.02 2.51 -7.80
CA GLY A 178 1.89 1.34 -7.83
C GLY A 178 2.98 1.38 -6.75
N ILE A 179 3.62 2.53 -6.54
CA ILE A 179 4.60 2.72 -5.46
C ILE A 179 3.94 2.49 -4.10
N TYR A 180 2.74 3.03 -3.89
CA TYR A 180 1.99 2.80 -2.65
C TYR A 180 1.64 1.32 -2.46
N TRP A 181 1.18 0.63 -3.51
CA TRP A 181 0.84 -0.79 -3.45
C TRP A 181 2.05 -1.66 -3.07
N HIS A 182 3.20 -1.42 -3.69
CA HIS A 182 4.45 -2.11 -3.33
C HIS A 182 4.86 -1.87 -1.88
N PHE A 183 4.70 -0.64 -1.38
CA PHE A 183 4.97 -0.35 0.03
C PHE A 183 4.07 -1.16 0.96
N VAL A 184 2.76 -1.18 0.69
CA VAL A 184 1.80 -1.97 1.47
C VAL A 184 2.19 -3.46 1.46
N ASP A 185 2.52 -4.02 0.30
CA ASP A 185 2.95 -5.42 0.18
C ASP A 185 4.22 -5.72 1.01
N VAL A 186 5.22 -4.85 0.96
CA VAL A 186 6.46 -5.01 1.76
C VAL A 186 6.14 -4.95 3.25
N MET A 187 5.28 -4.02 3.67
CA MET A 187 4.87 -3.93 5.07
C MET A 187 4.13 -5.19 5.54
N TRP A 188 3.33 -5.82 4.69
CA TRP A 188 2.71 -7.10 5.03
C TRP A 188 3.75 -8.20 5.30
N ILE A 189 4.81 -8.29 4.49
CA ILE A 189 5.87 -9.27 4.72
C ILE A 189 6.50 -9.09 6.10
N VAL A 190 6.71 -7.83 6.52
CA VAL A 190 7.20 -7.50 7.87
C VAL A 190 6.19 -7.93 8.93
N VAL A 191 4.90 -7.61 8.78
CA VAL A 191 3.84 -8.03 9.70
C VAL A 191 3.76 -9.55 9.80
N TYR A 192 3.69 -10.27 8.68
CA TYR A 192 3.61 -11.72 8.63
C TYR A 192 4.81 -12.37 9.33
N THR A 193 6.02 -11.92 9.01
CA THR A 193 7.25 -12.48 9.62
C THR A 193 7.29 -12.23 11.12
N THR A 194 6.92 -11.04 11.57
CA THR A 194 7.04 -10.66 13.00
C THR A 194 5.92 -11.18 13.88
N VAL A 195 4.71 -11.34 13.34
CA VAL A 195 3.51 -11.72 14.11
C VAL A 195 3.17 -13.20 13.98
N TYR A 196 3.36 -13.82 12.81
CA TYR A 196 2.98 -15.21 12.57
C TYR A 196 4.16 -16.20 12.66
N ILE A 197 5.38 -15.74 12.37
CA ILE A 197 6.57 -16.63 12.33
C ILE A 197 7.45 -16.47 13.58
N LEU A 198 7.73 -15.23 13.99
CA LEU A 198 8.57 -14.94 15.17
C LEU A 198 7.79 -15.03 16.46
#